data_AF-A0A0Q8BA09-F1
#
_entry.id   AF-A0A0Q8BA09-F1
#
_cell.length_a   1.000
_cell.length_b   1.000
_cell.length_c   1.000
_cell.angle_alpha   90.00
_cell.angle_beta   90.00
_cell.angle_gamma   90.00
#
_symmetry.space_group_name_H-M   'P 1'
#
loop_
_entity.id
_entity.type
_entity.pdbx_description
1 polymer ?
#
loop_
_entity_poly.entity_id
_entity_poly.type
_entity_poly.pdbx_seq_one_letter_code
_entity_poly.pdbx_strand_id
1 'polypeptide(L)' 'MTNDDKSLLQDLSRALRKEQSALLMSAAKSRALPSNSTIQRVAYLELNIAAIENTMADPVV' A
#
# COMPACT_ATOMS: atom_id res chain seq x y z
N MET A 1 -5.00 21.06 -0.06
CA MET A 1 -5.74 19.76 -0.20
C MET A 1 -7.01 19.76 0.67
N THR A 2 -8.16 19.28 0.19
CA THR A 2 -9.41 19.27 0.99
C THR A 2 -9.44 18.14 2.02
N ASN A 3 -10.33 18.22 3.02
CA ASN A 3 -10.55 17.12 3.97
C ASN A 3 -11.09 15.86 3.27
N ASP A 4 -11.90 16.04 2.23
CA ASP A 4 -12.44 14.93 1.43
C ASP A 4 -11.32 14.22 0.66
N ASP A 5 -10.39 14.97 0.05
CA ASP A 5 -9.20 14.41 -0.61
C ASP A 5 -8.34 13.60 0.38
N LYS A 6 -8.15 14.12 1.60
CA LYS A 6 -7.42 13.39 2.66
C LYS A 6 -8.13 12.10 3.05
N SER A 7 -9.46 12.11 3.17
CA SER A 7 -10.24 10.91 3.47
C SER A 7 -10.11 9.86 2.37
N LEU A 8 -10.21 10.27 1.10
CA LEU A 8 -10.06 9.38 -0.06
C LEU A 8 -8.66 8.74 -0.10
N LEU A 9 -7.61 9.52 0.15
CA LEU A 9 -6.25 9.02 0.23
C LEU A 9 -6.03 8.06 1.40
N GLN A 10 -6.65 8.33 2.57
CA GLN A 10 -6.62 7.42 3.70
C GLN A 10 -7.30 6.08 3.38
N ASP A 11 -8.47 6.12 2.75
CA ASP A 11 -9.20 4.91 2.36
C ASP A 11 -8.41 4.08 1.33
N LEU A 12 -7.79 4.75 0.36
CA LEU A 12 -6.92 4.10 -0.61
C LEU A 12 -5.69 3.46 0.08
N SER A 13 -5.01 4.19 0.98
CA SER A 13 -3.88 3.66 1.75
C SER A 13 -4.27 2.42 2.55
N ARG A 14 -5.43 2.43 3.22
CA ARG A 14 -5.96 1.26 3.94
C ARG A 14 -6.21 0.07 3.02
N ALA A 15 -6.79 0.29 1.84
CA ALA A 15 -7.04 -0.77 0.87
C ALA A 15 -5.73 -1.40 0.36
N LEU A 16 -4.72 -0.57 0.04
CA LEU A 16 -3.41 -1.04 -0.42
C LEU A 16 -2.68 -1.84 0.66
N ARG A 17 -2.70 -1.38 1.91
CA ARG A 17 -2.13 -2.10 3.06
C ARG A 17 -2.80 -3.45 3.29
N LYS A 18 -4.13 -3.52 3.11
CA LYS A 18 -4.88 -4.77 3.20
C LYS A 18 -4.45 -5.77 2.12
N GLU A 19 -4.32 -5.33 0.87
CA GLU A 19 -3.85 -6.17 -0.24
C GLU A 19 -2.41 -6.65 -0.02
N GLN A 20 -1.51 -5.75 0.38
CA GLN A 20 -0.12 -6.08 0.68
C GLN A 20 -0.03 -7.15 1.78
N SER A 21 -0.79 -6.99 2.86
CA SER A 21 -0.88 -7.97 3.95
C SER A 21 -1.42 -9.32 3.46
N ALA A 22 -2.44 -9.32 2.59
CA ALA A 22 -2.98 -10.55 2.02
C ALA A 22 -1.95 -11.32 1.18
N LEU A 23 -1.16 -10.62 0.35
CA LEU A 23 -0.09 -11.22 -0.45
C LEU A 23 1.01 -11.83 0.42
N LEU A 24 1.48 -11.09 1.42
CA LEU A 24 2.50 -11.57 2.37
C LEU A 24 2.00 -12.76 3.18
N MET A 25 0.74 -12.71 3.65
CA MET A 25 0.12 -13.80 4.40
C MET A 25 -0.08 -15.05 3.54
N SER A 26 -0.41 -14.89 2.25
CA SER A 26 -0.50 -16.01 1.31
C SER A 26 0.86 -16.72 1.16
N ALA A 27 1.95 -15.96 0.98
CA ALA A 27 3.30 -16.52 0.93
C ALA A 27 3.67 -17.21 2.25
N ALA A 28 3.41 -16.57 3.39
CA ALA A 28 3.67 -17.14 4.71
C ALA A 28 2.93 -18.47 4.94
N LYS A 29 1.63 -18.54 4.56
CA LYS A 29 0.82 -19.76 4.66
C LYS A 29 1.37 -20.90 3.79
N SER A 30 1.94 -20.58 2.64
CA SER A 30 2.57 -21.57 1.77
C SER A 30 3.92 -22.09 2.29
N ARG A 31 4.46 -21.49 3.37
CA ARG A 31 5.82 -21.76 3.89
C ARG A 31 6.91 -21.69 2.81
N ALA A 32 6.66 -20.91 1.77
CA ALA A 32 7.56 -20.72 0.64
C ALA A 32 7.91 -19.24 0.51
N LEU A 33 9.00 -18.97 -0.21
CA LEU A 33 9.29 -17.62 -0.65
C LEU A 33 8.20 -17.16 -1.64
N PRO A 34 7.78 -15.88 -1.59
CA PRO A 34 6.88 -15.36 -2.59
C PRO A 34 7.53 -15.43 -3.97
N SER A 35 6.72 -15.69 -5.01
CA SER A 35 7.19 -15.62 -6.40
C SER A 35 7.75 -14.22 -6.70
N ASN A 36 8.63 -14.10 -7.71
CA ASN A 36 9.13 -12.80 -8.17
C ASN A 36 7.98 -11.83 -8.50
N SER A 37 6.90 -12.32 -9.11
CA SER A 37 5.69 -11.53 -9.37
C SER A 37 5.00 -11.03 -8.10
N THR A 38 4.97 -11.84 -7.04
CA THR A 38 4.42 -11.44 -5.74
C THR A 38 5.31 -10.40 -5.06
N ILE A 39 6.64 -10.58 -5.11
CA ILE A 39 7.61 -9.61 -4.57
C ILE A 39 7.46 -8.27 -5.27
N GLN A 40 7.38 -8.26 -6.60
CA GLN A 40 7.17 -7.04 -7.39
C GLN A 40 5.86 -6.35 -7.01
N ARG A 41 4.75 -7.10 -6.90
CA ARG A 41 3.46 -6.54 -6.47
C ARG A 41 3.54 -5.91 -5.08
N VAL A 42 4.16 -6.58 -4.11
CA VAL A 42 4.36 -6.03 -2.76
C VAL A 42 5.20 -4.74 -2.79
N ALA A 43 6.27 -4.71 -3.59
CA ALA A 43 7.10 -3.53 -3.74
C ALA A 43 6.33 -2.35 -4.37
N TYR A 44 5.52 -2.60 -5.41
CA TYR A 44 4.67 -1.57 -5.98
C TYR A 44 3.62 -1.05 -5.00
N LEU A 45 3.00 -1.93 -4.21
CA LEU A 45 2.07 -1.51 -3.16
C LEU A 45 2.77 -0.60 -2.14
N GLU A 46 3.99 -0.96 -1.71
CA GLU A 46 4.76 -0.14 -0.77
C GLU A 46 5.09 1.24 -1.34
N LEU A 47 5.51 1.31 -2.61
CA LEU A 47 5.77 2.59 -3.29
C LEU A 47 4.52 3.46 -3.37
N ASN A 48 3.36 2.88 -3.67
CA ASN A 48 2.09 3.63 -3.71
C ASN A 48 1.66 4.11 -2.33
N ILE A 49 1.79 3.26 -1.29
CA ILE A 49 1.50 3.63 0.10
C ILE A 49 2.38 4.82 0.52
N ALA A 50 3.69 4.74 0.27
CA ALA A 50 4.63 5.81 0.59
C ALA A 50 4.31 7.11 -0.18
N ALA A 51 3.95 7.01 -1.47
CA ALA A 51 3.54 8.17 -2.26
C ALA A 51 2.28 8.85 -1.70
N ILE A 52 1.29 8.05 -1.27
CA ILE A 52 0.06 8.55 -0.64
C ILE A 52 0.38 9.21 0.71
N GLU A 53 1.21 8.58 1.54
CA GLU A 53 1.61 9.14 2.83
C GLU A 53 2.37 10.45 2.68
N ASN A 54 3.28 10.53 1.72
CA ASN A 54 3.97 11.77 1.38
C ASN A 54 3.00 12.84 0.89
N THR A 55 2.04 12.49 0.03
CA THR A 55 1.00 13.42 -0.46
C THR A 55 0.13 13.95 0.68
N MET A 56 -0.18 13.12 1.68
CA MET A 56 -0.97 13.54 2.84
C MET A 56 -0.18 14.38 3.85
N ALA A 57 1.12 14.13 3.96
CA ALA A 57 2.03 14.84 4.86
C ALA A 57 2.52 16.17 4.27
N ASP A 58 2.46 16.33 2.94
CA ASP A 58 2.91 17.55 2.27
C ASP A 58 1.97 18.72 2.60
N PRO A 59 2.46 19.81 3.21
CA PRO A 59 1.65 21.00 3.50
C PRO A 59 1.31 21.83 2.25
N VAL A 60 1.50 21.31 1.03
CA VAL A 60 1.35 22.08 -0.20
C VAL A 60 -0.13 22.42 -0.49
N VAL A 61 -0.38 23.73 -0.29
CA VAL A 61 -1.55 24.61 -0.43
C VAL A 61 -2.61 24.51 0.67
#